data_AF-A0A117MFM0-F1
#
_entry.id   AF-A0A117MFM0-F1
#
_cell.length_a   1.000
_cell.length_b   1.000
_cell.length_c   1.000
_cell.angle_alpha   90.00
_cell.angle_beta   90.00
_cell.angle_gamma   90.00
#
_symmetry.space_group_name_H-M   'P 1'
#
loop_
_entity.id
_entity.type
_entity.pdbx_description
1 polymer ?
#
loop_
_entity_poly.entity_id
_entity_poly.type
_entity_poly.pdbx_seq_one_letter_code
_entity_poly.pdbx_strand_id
1 'polypeptide(L)' 'IEAFLCREVLPHAPDAWFDESSVKIGYEISFNRYFYKPQPMRTLEEIRADILAVRKESEGLLDEIVGGGGQ' A
#
# COMPACT_ATOMS: atom_id res chain seq x y z
N ILE A 1 -23.72 6.46 21.37
CA ILE A 1 -22.56 7.34 21.06
C ILE A 1 -21.79 7.68 22.32
N GLU A 2 -22.47 8.02 23.42
CA GLU A 2 -21.83 8.25 24.74
C GLU A 2 -20.87 7.15 25.19
N ALA A 3 -21.28 5.87 25.11
CA ALA A 3 -20.40 4.76 25.50
C ALA A 3 -19.08 4.70 24.70
N PHE A 4 -19.11 5.10 23.42
CA PHE A 4 -17.90 5.21 22.59
C PHE A 4 -17.07 6.42 23.00
N LEU A 5 -17.71 7.59 23.18
CA LEU A 5 -17.03 8.82 23.62
C LEU A 5 -16.31 8.62 24.96
N CYS A 6 -16.96 7.98 25.94
CA CYS A 6 -16.37 7.71 27.25
C CYS A 6 -15.19 6.73 27.19
N ARG A 7 -15.23 5.73 26.30
CA ARG A 7 -14.21 4.68 26.26
C ARG A 7 -13.00 5.05 25.39
N GLU A 8 -13.24 5.70 24.26
CA GLU A 8 -12.23 5.89 23.21
C GLU A 8 -11.77 7.34 23.08
N VAL A 9 -12.56 8.34 23.51
CA VAL A 9 -12.26 9.77 23.27
C VAL A 9 -11.88 10.51 24.54
N LEU A 10 -12.73 10.49 25.57
CA LEU A 10 -12.50 11.23 26.82
C LEU A 10 -11.19 10.88 27.56
N PRO A 11 -10.64 9.64 27.49
CA PRO A 11 -9.32 9.35 28.06
C PRO A 11 -8.17 10.12 27.40
N HIS A 12 -8.34 10.58 26.16
CA HIS A 12 -7.32 11.28 25.39
C HIS A 12 -7.62 12.77 25.20
N ALA A 13 -8.89 13.15 25.17
CA ALA A 13 -9.38 14.52 25.01
C ALA A 13 -10.56 14.78 25.97
N PRO A 14 -10.30 15.24 27.21
CA PRO A 14 -11.32 15.38 28.25
C PRO A 14 -12.37 16.45 27.97
N ASP A 15 -12.06 17.43 27.12
CA ASP A 15 -12.94 18.54 26.71
C ASP A 15 -13.75 18.22 25.45
N ALA A 16 -13.64 17.00 24.91
CA ALA A 16 -14.38 16.58 23.74
C ALA A 16 -15.88 16.47 24.01
N TRP A 17 -16.68 16.99 23.08
CA TRP A 17 -18.14 16.90 23.08
C TRP A 17 -18.64 16.72 21.65
N PHE A 18 -19.91 16.35 21.48
CA PHE A 18 -20.56 16.22 20.17
C PHE A 18 -21.95 16.87 20.19
N ASP A 19 -22.40 17.34 19.03
CA ASP A 19 -23.76 17.84 18.83
C ASP A 19 -24.70 16.69 18.46
N GLU A 20 -25.69 16.40 19.31
CA GLU A 20 -26.67 15.35 19.10
C GLU A 20 -27.47 15.50 17.81
N SER A 21 -27.73 16.74 17.37
CA SER A 21 -28.48 17.01 16.13
C SER A 21 -27.70 16.67 14.87
N SER A 22 -26.37 16.62 14.98
CA SER A 22 -25.46 16.29 13.88
C SER A 22 -25.22 14.79 13.70
N VAL A 23 -25.73 13.97 14.62
CA VAL A 23 -25.53 12.52 14.63
C VAL A 23 -26.18 11.87 13.41
N LYS A 24 -25.40 11.08 12.67
CA LYS A 24 -25.86 10.29 11.54
C LYS A 24 -25.41 8.84 11.68
N ILE A 25 -26.29 7.92 11.30
CA ILE A 25 -25.94 6.50 11.20
C ILE A 25 -25.25 6.27 9.86
N GLY A 26 -23.96 5.96 9.91
CA GLY A 26 -23.18 5.51 8.76
C GLY A 26 -22.99 4.00 8.79
N TYR A 27 -22.99 3.37 7.63
CA TYR A 27 -22.57 1.98 7.48
C TYR A 27 -21.19 1.97 6.81
N GLU A 28 -20.24 1.26 7.42
CA GLU A 28 -18.95 1.01 6.82
C GLU A 28 -18.95 -0.39 6.21
N ILE A 29 -18.58 -0.48 4.94
CA ILE A 29 -18.27 -1.76 4.28
C ILE A 29 -16.77 -1.77 4.04
N SER A 30 -16.05 -2.65 4.75
CA SER A 30 -14.62 -2.84 4.50
C SER A 30 -14.42 -3.52 3.15
N PHE A 31 -14.08 -2.74 2.12
CA PHE A 31 -13.88 -3.26 0.77
C PHE A 31 -12.81 -4.34 0.73
N ASN A 32 -11.72 -4.13 1.47
CA ASN A 32 -10.64 -5.11 1.56
C ASN A 32 -11.09 -6.42 2.21
N ARG A 33 -11.99 -6.39 3.19
CA ARG A 33 -12.47 -7.63 3.82
C ARG A 33 -13.36 -8.46 2.90
N TYR A 34 -14.24 -7.81 2.15
CA TYR A 34 -15.31 -8.50 1.41
C TYR A 34 -15.01 -8.70 -0.07
N PHE A 35 -14.22 -7.82 -0.68
CA PHE A 35 -14.01 -7.77 -2.12
C PHE A 35 -12.56 -7.97 -2.54
N TYR A 36 -11.62 -8.06 -1.58
CA TYR A 36 -10.24 -8.33 -1.92
C TYR A 36 -10.08 -9.74 -2.49
N LYS A 37 -9.55 -9.80 -3.72
CA LYS A 37 -9.11 -11.04 -4.34
C LYS A 37 -7.59 -11.09 -4.24
N PRO A 38 -7.01 -12.05 -3.49
CA PRO A 38 -5.57 -12.22 -3.46
C PRO A 38 -5.05 -12.42 -4.88
N GLN A 39 -4.12 -11.58 -5.30
CA GLN A 39 -3.42 -11.81 -6.55
C GLN A 39 -2.42 -12.94 -6.35
N PRO A 40 -2.40 -13.97 -7.21
CA PRO A 40 -1.40 -15.00 -7.13
C PRO A 40 -0.01 -14.38 -7.32
N MET A 41 0.97 -14.88 -6.56
CA MET A 41 2.34 -14.46 -6.76
C MET A 41 2.82 -14.89 -8.15
N ARG A 42 3.69 -14.07 -8.75
CA ARG A 42 4.40 -14.44 -9.98
C ARG A 42 5.17 -15.74 -9.76
N THR A 43 5.29 -16.55 -10.81
CA THR A 43 6.02 -17.81 -10.76
C THR A 43 7.53 -17.58 -10.58
N LEU A 44 8.24 -18.59 -10.08
CA LEU A 44 9.70 -18.51 -9.93
C LEU A 44 10.39 -18.39 -11.30
N GLU A 45 9.82 -19.02 -12.32
CA GLU A 45 10.25 -18.96 -13.71
C GLU A 45 10.17 -17.53 -14.26
N GLU A 46 9.05 -16.84 -14.04
CA GLU A 46 8.89 -15.43 -14.42
C GLU A 46 9.89 -14.53 -13.70
N ILE A 47 10.05 -14.71 -12.39
CA ILE A 47 11.01 -13.94 -11.59
C ILE A 47 12.45 -14.16 -12.12
N ARG A 48 12.80 -15.40 -12.44
CA ARG A 48 14.13 -15.73 -13.00
C ARG A 48 14.33 -15.10 -14.38
N ALA A 49 13.31 -15.13 -15.24
CA ALA A 49 13.37 -14.52 -16.55
C ALA A 49 13.57 -13.00 -16.47
N ASP A 50 12.82 -12.31 -15.61
CA ASP A 50 12.96 -10.87 -15.37
C ASP A 50 14.38 -10.53 -14.88
N ILE A 51 14.92 -11.27 -13.91
CA ILE A 51 16.28 -11.04 -13.38
C ILE A 51 17.34 -11.17 -14.49
N LEU A 52 17.22 -12.19 -15.35
CA LEU A 52 18.16 -12.40 -16.44
C LEU A 52 18.06 -11.32 -17.52
N ALA A 53 16.83 -10.86 -17.82
CA ALA A 53 16.61 -9.76 -18.75
C ALA A 53 17.26 -8.46 -18.25
N VAL A 54 17.02 -8.11 -16.98
CA VAL A 54 17.62 -6.92 -16.35
C VAL A 54 19.15 -6.99 -16.31
N ARG A 55 19.71 -8.18 -16.04
CA ARG A 55 21.17 -8.38 -16.11
C ARG A 55 21.71 -8.08 -17.50
N LYS A 56 21.08 -8.61 -18.54
CA LYS A 56 21.50 -8.42 -19.93
C LYS A 56 21.42 -6.96 -20.36
N GLU A 57 20.36 -6.26 -19.96
CA GLU A 57 20.20 -4.82 -20.20
C GLU A 57 21.34 -4.03 -19.53
N SER A 58 21.68 -4.38 -18.29
CA SER A 58 22.77 -3.74 -17.55
C SER A 58 24.14 -3.98 -18.19
N GLU A 59 24.40 -5.20 -18.66
CA GLU A 59 25.63 -5.53 -19.40
C GLU A 59 25.74 -4.70 -20.69
N GLY A 60 24.65 -4.59 -21.46
CA GLY A 60 24.62 -3.76 -22.67
C GLY A 60 24.86 -2.28 -22.41
N LEU A 61 24.25 -1.73 -21.34
CA LEU A 61 24.47 -0.35 -20.90
C LEU A 61 25.93 -0.10 -20.48
N LEU A 62 26.56 -1.06 -19.79
CA LEU A 62 27.97 -0.95 -19.42
C LEU A 62 28.90 -1.01 -20.64
N ASP A 63 28.60 -1.87 -21.62
CA ASP A 63 29.35 -1.94 -22.87
C ASP A 63 29.25 -0.64 -23.68
N GLU A 64 28.10 0.03 -23.69
CA GLU A 64 27.96 1.36 -24.33
C GLU A 64 28.80 2.44 -23.64
N ILE A 65 28.83 2.45 -22.30
CA ILE A 65 29.60 3.44 -21.52
C ILE A 65 31.11 3.21 -21.63
N VAL A 66 31.55 1.94 -21.54
CA VAL A 66 32.97 1.58 -21.60
C VAL A 66 33.49 1.59 -23.04
N GLY A 67 32.69 1.17 -24.01
CA GLY A 67 33.02 1.18 -25.43
C GLY A 67 32.99 2.58 -26.06
N GLY A 68 32.19 3.51 -25.51
CA GLY A 68 32.11 4.90 -25.96
C GLY A 68 33.21 5.84 -25.44
N GLY A 69 33.99 5.41 -24.44
CA GLY A 69 35.07 6.22 -23.84
C GLY A 69 36.45 6.07 -24.48
N GLY A 70 36.55 5.33 -25.59
CA GLY A 70 37.81 4.93 -26.21
C GLY A 70 38.17 5.63 -27.53
N GLN A 71 37.64 6.83 -27.80
CA GLN A 71 38.03 7.64 -28.97
C GLN A 71 38.25 9.11 -28.62
#